data_AF-A0A7Y5DMQ6-F1
#
_entry.id   AF-A0A7Y5DMQ6-F1
#
_cell.length_a   1.000
_cell.length_b   1.000
_cell.length_c   1.000
_cell.angle_alpha   90.00
_cell.angle_beta   90.00
_cell.angle_gamma   90.00
#
_symmetry.space_group_name_H-M   'P 1'
#
loop_
_entity.id
_entity.type
_entity.pdbx_description
1 polymer ?
#
loop_
_entity_poly.entity_id
_entity_poly.type
_entity_poly.pdbx_seq_one_letter_code
_entity_poly.pdbx_strand_id
1 'polypeptide(L)'
;MTPKLALLSLAALGVGTVAALAAAQALPSPAKSAPKPALQPIAPQAASGGYPFYMPMQGLRRPAVRMVVKCDASRAAGREVFAGAGRDSTGGRVEGGFEIVYEAKDRTGAPCVYPFSPWLPQVVGSLNGTQYLLRSSIPGQQVTFRTADPWASFTLRLFDFGRQRVHFEMADIAMEFPGAIQSKGALHIEAFDGMRPGLFTAVIRRTKIFGGKNALFVPSGQTMLYVEDSEFAGNVGTNVDQEHTTYINGVLVSHLRNSIWRGQRGWSNQASGHQLKDKAYLRVYENVTLTNTPNGAAPSAMPLADLSAFGFTWANGLHIKRLAPAQAPRDALVDLRSEIVYGPPGTYPWNVMVSPAWRMPPAPLGALDRVYLSVFFNTSVESFRSEPYVFALRPQGTGLVPGSTTVDGNDLTTRAQQRAVSLAFGTTGRFTRAYGPQGWTFADPQLPPQAAWVSDRDAFIRHALGLIGY
;
A
#
# COMPACT_ATOMS: atom_id res chain seq x y z
N MET A 1 85.70 2.35 1.87
CA MET A 1 86.39 2.77 0.64
C MET A 1 85.72 4.05 0.14
N THR A 2 86.46 5.15 -0.01
CA THR A 2 86.03 6.45 -0.56
C THR A 2 86.84 6.74 -1.84
N PRO A 3 86.21 7.21 -2.93
CA PRO A 3 86.21 8.65 -3.32
C PRO A 3 84.87 9.08 -4.01
N LYS A 4 84.59 10.30 -4.50
CA LYS A 4 85.03 11.72 -4.29
C LYS A 4 83.91 12.64 -4.86
N LEU A 5 83.99 13.96 -4.63
CA LEU A 5 83.28 14.97 -5.46
C LEU A 5 84.16 15.43 -6.65
N ALA A 6 83.53 15.70 -7.80
CA ALA A 6 83.84 16.77 -8.79
C ALA A 6 82.72 16.75 -9.88
N LEU A 7 81.92 17.79 -10.16
CA LEU A 7 82.13 19.13 -10.75
C LEU A 7 82.30 19.22 -12.29
N LEU A 8 81.23 19.72 -12.94
CA LEU A 8 81.17 20.79 -13.98
C LEU A 8 81.82 20.68 -15.39
N SER A 9 80.94 20.65 -16.42
CA SER A 9 80.94 21.51 -17.65
C SER A 9 79.72 21.14 -18.53
N LEU A 10 78.75 22.03 -18.83
CA LEU A 10 78.63 22.93 -20.02
C LEU A 10 79.07 22.31 -21.37
N ALA A 11 78.41 22.52 -22.51
CA ALA A 11 77.06 23.04 -22.85
C ALA A 11 76.77 22.76 -24.35
N ALA A 12 75.50 22.62 -24.76
CA ALA A 12 75.11 22.69 -26.17
C ALA A 12 73.67 23.24 -26.30
N LEU A 13 73.51 24.34 -27.06
CA LEU A 13 72.23 25.00 -27.29
C LEU A 13 71.46 24.32 -28.42
N GLY A 14 70.20 23.95 -28.15
CA GLY A 14 69.23 23.51 -29.15
C GLY A 14 67.95 24.33 -29.01
N VAL A 15 67.83 25.43 -29.78
CA VAL A 15 66.67 26.33 -29.71
C VAL A 15 65.49 25.68 -30.44
N GLY A 16 64.42 25.40 -29.68
CA GLY A 16 63.20 24.76 -30.19
C GLY A 16 61.96 25.33 -29.49
N THR A 17 61.63 26.58 -29.77
CA THR A 17 60.41 27.24 -29.27
C THR A 17 59.17 26.61 -29.88
N VAL A 18 58.46 25.77 -29.10
CA VAL A 18 57.05 25.45 -29.35
C VAL A 18 56.24 26.07 -28.23
N ALA A 19 55.45 27.09 -28.56
CA ALA A 19 54.59 27.77 -27.61
C ALA A 19 53.51 26.80 -27.11
N ALA A 20 53.57 26.44 -25.83
CA ALA A 20 52.44 25.83 -25.16
C ALA A 20 51.32 26.88 -25.03
N LEU A 21 50.42 26.94 -26.02
CA LEU A 21 49.17 27.69 -25.87
C LEU A 21 48.45 27.14 -24.65
N ALA A 22 48.27 27.99 -23.64
CA ALA A 22 47.37 27.73 -22.53
C ALA A 22 45.94 27.72 -23.06
N ALA A 23 45.50 26.57 -23.60
CA ALA A 23 44.10 26.26 -23.77
C ALA A 23 43.47 26.17 -22.38
N ALA A 24 43.02 27.31 -21.87
CA ALA A 24 42.15 27.36 -20.71
C ALA A 24 40.90 26.53 -21.04
N GLN A 25 40.89 25.28 -20.59
CA GLN A 25 39.68 24.47 -20.60
C GLN A 25 38.70 25.18 -19.68
N ALA A 26 37.78 25.93 -20.28
CA ALA A 26 36.65 26.48 -19.57
C ALA A 26 35.99 25.33 -18.80
N LEU A 27 35.89 25.48 -17.47
CA LEU A 27 35.11 24.56 -16.65
C LEU A 27 33.75 24.40 -17.35
N PRO A 28 33.28 23.16 -17.57
CA PRO A 28 32.00 22.95 -18.22
C PRO A 28 30.96 23.75 -17.43
N SER A 29 30.30 24.69 -18.11
CA SER A 29 29.26 25.51 -17.49
C SER A 29 28.28 24.58 -16.79
N PRO A 30 27.78 24.92 -15.58
CA PRO A 30 26.87 24.06 -14.86
C PRO A 30 25.72 23.70 -15.79
N ALA A 31 25.65 22.43 -16.18
CA ALA A 31 24.67 21.96 -17.14
C ALA A 31 23.31 22.40 -16.63
N LYS A 32 22.57 23.18 -17.45
CA LYS A 32 21.23 23.66 -17.10
C LYS A 32 20.47 22.48 -16.51
N SER A 33 20.07 22.61 -15.24
CA SER A 33 19.38 21.54 -14.53
C SER A 33 18.22 21.07 -15.39
N ALA A 34 18.29 19.82 -15.86
CA ALA A 34 17.21 19.26 -16.66
C ALA A 34 15.91 19.43 -15.87
N PRO A 35 14.82 19.90 -16.51
CA PRO A 35 13.59 20.22 -15.80
C PRO A 35 13.15 18.99 -15.00
N LYS A 36 12.75 19.21 -13.73
CA LYS A 36 12.18 18.15 -12.90
C LYS A 36 11.04 17.48 -13.69
N PRO A 37 10.87 16.14 -13.61
CA PRO A 37 9.81 15.45 -14.34
C PRO A 37 8.46 16.15 -14.11
N ALA A 38 7.79 16.55 -15.19
CA ALA A 38 6.48 17.15 -15.12
C ALA A 38 5.51 16.08 -14.59
N LEU A 39 5.09 16.23 -13.33
CA LEU A 39 4.24 15.25 -12.67
C LEU A 39 2.84 15.29 -13.26
N GLN A 40 2.27 14.12 -13.55
CA GLN A 40 0.83 14.05 -13.74
C GLN A 40 0.14 14.55 -12.47
N PRO A 41 -0.84 15.47 -12.57
CA PRO A 41 -1.70 15.79 -11.45
C PRO A 41 -2.41 14.51 -11.00
N ILE A 42 -2.76 14.43 -9.71
CA ILE A 42 -3.60 13.35 -9.21
C ILE A 42 -4.89 13.36 -10.05
N ALA A 43 -5.16 12.25 -10.75
CA ALA A 43 -6.22 12.21 -11.74
C ALA A 43 -7.57 12.58 -11.09
N PRO A 44 -8.49 13.24 -11.82
CA PRO A 44 -9.82 13.55 -11.28
C PRO A 44 -10.54 12.26 -10.84
N GLN A 45 -11.49 12.43 -9.92
CA GLN A 45 -12.20 11.29 -9.35
C GLN A 45 -12.99 10.55 -10.43
N ALA A 46 -13.00 9.21 -10.36
CA ALA A 46 -13.90 8.42 -11.16
C ALA A 46 -15.35 8.79 -10.79
N ALA A 47 -16.23 8.92 -11.77
CA ALA A 47 -17.66 9.13 -11.51
C ALA A 47 -18.21 7.99 -10.64
N SER A 48 -19.29 8.22 -9.89
CA SER A 48 -19.87 7.20 -9.02
C SER A 48 -20.17 5.89 -9.78
N GLY A 49 -19.57 4.78 -9.35
CA GLY A 49 -19.64 3.48 -10.04
C GLY A 49 -18.54 3.26 -11.11
N GLY A 50 -17.59 4.19 -11.24
CA GLY A 50 -16.36 3.98 -12.00
C GLY A 50 -15.31 3.18 -11.20
N TYR A 51 -14.38 2.57 -11.94
CA TYR A 51 -13.30 1.73 -11.40
C TYR A 51 -12.00 2.07 -12.14
N PRO A 52 -10.81 1.83 -11.54
CA PRO A 52 -9.54 2.01 -12.21
C PRO A 52 -9.45 1.17 -13.50
N PHE A 53 -8.79 1.68 -14.55
CA PHE A 53 -8.79 1.06 -15.89
C PHE A 53 -8.24 -0.39 -15.91
N TYR A 54 -7.38 -0.73 -14.94
CA TYR A 54 -6.75 -2.04 -14.78
C TYR A 54 -7.53 -2.98 -13.86
N MET A 55 -8.68 -2.54 -13.31
CA MET A 55 -9.62 -3.37 -12.55
C MET A 55 -10.74 -3.83 -13.51
N PRO A 56 -10.59 -4.99 -14.19
CA PRO A 56 -11.59 -5.44 -15.15
C PRO A 56 -12.90 -5.79 -14.44
N MET A 57 -14.00 -5.16 -14.88
CA MET A 57 -15.36 -5.38 -14.37
C MET A 57 -16.24 -6.16 -15.36
N GLN A 58 -15.68 -6.50 -16.53
CA GLN A 58 -16.36 -7.27 -17.57
C GLN A 58 -16.67 -8.70 -17.09
N GLY A 59 -17.82 -9.23 -17.51
CA GLY A 59 -18.28 -10.58 -17.14
C GLY A 59 -18.94 -10.70 -15.75
N LEU A 60 -18.98 -9.62 -14.96
CA LEU A 60 -19.76 -9.57 -13.73
C LEU A 60 -21.26 -9.41 -14.05
N ARG A 61 -22.10 -10.22 -13.41
CA ARG A 61 -23.57 -10.16 -13.45
C ARG A 61 -24.10 -9.34 -12.29
N ARG A 62 -25.26 -8.71 -12.43
CA ARG A 62 -25.93 -8.06 -11.29
C ARG A 62 -26.22 -9.09 -10.18
N PRO A 63 -26.19 -8.70 -8.90
CA PRO A 63 -26.62 -9.56 -7.80
C PRO A 63 -27.99 -10.21 -8.06
N ALA A 64 -28.11 -11.50 -7.78
CA ALA A 64 -29.36 -12.24 -7.94
C ALA A 64 -30.41 -11.86 -6.90
N VAL A 65 -29.98 -11.51 -5.68
CA VAL A 65 -30.87 -11.13 -4.57
C VAL A 65 -30.61 -9.68 -4.17
N ARG A 66 -31.68 -8.91 -3.95
CA ARG A 66 -31.63 -7.55 -3.41
C ARG A 66 -32.43 -7.48 -2.12
N MET A 67 -31.77 -7.06 -1.04
CA MET A 67 -32.30 -6.95 0.31
C MET A 67 -32.27 -5.49 0.74
N VAL A 68 -33.35 -4.99 1.35
CA VAL A 68 -33.41 -3.62 1.87
C VAL A 68 -33.63 -3.65 3.38
N VAL A 69 -32.74 -3.03 4.15
CA VAL A 69 -32.77 -3.07 5.62
C VAL A 69 -33.43 -1.80 6.16
N LYS A 70 -34.54 -1.97 6.87
CA LYS A 70 -35.36 -0.87 7.41
C LYS A 70 -34.71 -0.24 8.65
N CYS A 71 -34.49 1.08 8.67
CA CYS A 71 -33.75 1.73 9.76
C CYS A 71 -34.47 1.60 11.11
N ASP A 72 -35.65 2.19 11.25
CA ASP A 72 -36.38 2.22 12.53
C ASP A 72 -36.79 0.83 13.02
N ALA A 73 -37.23 -0.04 12.11
CA ALA A 73 -37.60 -1.41 12.46
C ALA A 73 -36.40 -2.21 12.96
N SER A 74 -35.21 -2.04 12.36
CA SER A 74 -34.00 -2.71 12.83
C SER A 74 -33.52 -2.17 14.17
N ARG A 75 -33.63 -0.86 14.40
CA ARG A 75 -33.32 -0.22 15.70
C ARG A 75 -34.25 -0.72 16.80
N ALA A 76 -35.55 -0.83 16.52
CA ALA A 76 -36.54 -1.36 17.46
C ALA A 76 -36.34 -2.86 17.76
N ALA A 77 -35.91 -3.66 16.78
CA ALA A 77 -35.68 -5.09 16.94
C ALA A 77 -34.28 -5.47 17.47
N GLY A 78 -33.34 -4.52 17.55
CA GLY A 78 -31.94 -4.78 17.92
C GLY A 78 -31.16 -5.64 16.92
N ARG A 79 -31.68 -5.81 15.69
CA ARG A 79 -31.13 -6.65 14.60
C ARG A 79 -31.66 -6.18 13.26
N GLU A 80 -31.06 -6.59 12.14
CA GLU A 80 -31.60 -6.31 10.80
C GLU A 80 -33.05 -6.78 10.63
N VAL A 81 -33.91 -5.85 10.19
CA VAL A 81 -35.26 -6.11 9.71
C VAL A 81 -35.31 -5.76 8.22
N PHE A 82 -35.63 -6.75 7.40
CA PHE A 82 -35.63 -6.65 5.94
C PHE A 82 -37.01 -6.31 5.40
N ALA A 83 -37.04 -5.51 4.32
CA ALA A 83 -38.25 -5.23 3.55
C ALA A 83 -38.47 -6.31 2.49
N GLY A 84 -39.29 -7.30 2.82
CA GLY A 84 -39.54 -8.45 1.94
C GLY A 84 -38.43 -9.50 2.05
N ALA A 85 -37.69 -9.74 0.97
CA ALA A 85 -36.60 -10.71 0.97
C ALA A 85 -35.49 -10.31 1.95
N GLY A 86 -35.07 -11.27 2.76
CA GLY A 86 -34.08 -11.14 3.83
C GLY A 86 -33.67 -12.49 4.40
N ARG A 87 -32.91 -12.47 5.51
CA ARG A 87 -32.27 -13.63 6.15
C ARG A 87 -33.12 -14.91 6.19
N ASP A 88 -34.36 -14.81 6.62
CA ASP A 88 -35.24 -15.98 6.81
C ASP A 88 -35.69 -16.56 5.46
N SER A 89 -36.09 -15.69 4.52
CA SER A 89 -36.52 -16.10 3.17
C SER A 89 -35.41 -16.73 2.31
N THR A 90 -34.14 -16.44 2.61
CA THR A 90 -32.99 -17.03 1.90
C THR A 90 -32.41 -18.24 2.63
N GLY A 91 -32.98 -18.66 3.78
CA GLY A 91 -32.38 -19.69 4.64
C GLY A 91 -30.94 -19.36 5.07
N GLY A 92 -30.59 -18.06 5.09
CA GLY A 92 -29.24 -17.57 5.31
C GLY A 92 -28.21 -17.79 4.19
N ARG A 93 -28.62 -18.27 3.01
CA ARG A 93 -27.74 -18.61 1.87
C ARG A 93 -28.15 -17.89 0.57
N VAL A 94 -27.20 -17.51 -0.27
CA VAL A 94 -27.49 -16.89 -1.57
C VAL A 94 -26.58 -17.46 -2.68
N GLU A 95 -27.18 -17.87 -3.80
CA GLU A 95 -26.47 -18.13 -5.05
C GLU A 95 -26.55 -16.91 -5.98
N GLY A 96 -25.53 -16.68 -6.81
CA GLY A 96 -25.54 -15.59 -7.81
C GLY A 96 -25.23 -14.18 -7.26
N GLY A 97 -24.98 -14.04 -5.95
CA GLY A 97 -24.59 -12.78 -5.31
C GLY A 97 -25.76 -11.94 -4.78
N PHE A 98 -25.43 -10.94 -3.96
CA PHE A 98 -26.41 -10.14 -3.22
C PHE A 98 -26.11 -8.64 -3.22
N GLU A 99 -27.16 -7.81 -3.16
CA GLU A 99 -27.09 -6.40 -2.78
C GLU A 99 -27.84 -6.21 -1.46
N ILE A 100 -27.18 -5.69 -0.42
CA ILE A 100 -27.84 -5.21 0.80
C ILE A 100 -27.82 -3.67 0.79
N VAL A 101 -29.01 -3.08 0.83
CA VAL A 101 -29.22 -1.63 0.84
C VAL A 101 -29.78 -1.20 2.19
N TYR A 102 -29.01 -0.42 2.93
CA TYR A 102 -29.38 0.09 4.25
C TYR A 102 -30.09 1.44 4.12
N GLU A 103 -31.21 1.64 4.83
CA GLU A 103 -31.89 2.93 4.83
C GLU A 103 -31.01 4.03 5.48
N ALA A 104 -30.65 5.02 4.67
CA ALA A 104 -29.75 6.12 5.05
C ALA A 104 -30.26 6.98 6.20
N LYS A 105 -31.58 7.02 6.40
CA LYS A 105 -32.28 7.90 7.35
C LYS A 105 -33.27 7.13 8.21
N ASP A 106 -33.47 7.59 9.43
CA ASP A 106 -34.59 7.19 10.27
C ASP A 106 -35.86 8.00 9.96
N ARG A 107 -36.97 7.68 10.63
CA ARG A 107 -38.27 8.37 10.49
C ARG A 107 -38.25 9.87 10.79
N THR A 108 -37.19 10.39 11.43
CA THR A 108 -37.01 11.83 11.70
C THR A 108 -36.14 12.53 10.65
N GLY A 109 -35.60 11.77 9.69
CA GLY A 109 -34.70 12.25 8.64
C GLY A 109 -33.23 12.30 9.03
N ALA A 110 -32.88 11.90 10.26
CA ALA A 110 -31.51 11.84 10.75
C ALA A 110 -30.74 10.63 10.19
N PRO A 111 -29.41 10.67 10.02
CA PRO A 111 -28.62 9.53 9.56
C PRO A 111 -28.82 8.27 10.42
N CYS A 112 -29.04 7.12 9.78
CA CYS A 112 -29.35 5.90 10.51
C CYS A 112 -28.13 5.36 11.29
N VAL A 113 -28.35 5.06 12.58
CA VAL A 113 -27.39 4.32 13.42
C VAL A 113 -28.01 2.98 13.81
N TYR A 114 -27.41 1.90 13.33
CA TYR A 114 -27.78 0.52 13.61
C TYR A 114 -26.95 0.00 14.80
N PRO A 115 -27.58 -0.45 15.90
CA PRO A 115 -26.89 -0.76 17.16
C PRO A 115 -26.26 -2.17 17.23
N PHE A 116 -25.95 -2.79 16.09
CA PHE A 116 -25.48 -4.17 15.97
C PHE A 116 -24.52 -4.34 14.79
N SER A 117 -23.76 -5.45 14.77
CA SER A 117 -22.96 -5.84 13.60
C SER A 117 -23.85 -6.50 12.54
N PRO A 118 -23.74 -6.16 11.25
CA PRO A 118 -24.73 -6.62 10.26
C PRO A 118 -24.39 -7.99 9.72
N TRP A 119 -25.42 -8.71 9.30
CA TRP A 119 -25.36 -10.08 8.85
C TRP A 119 -25.14 -10.17 7.34
N LEU A 120 -24.25 -11.08 6.94
CA LEU A 120 -23.99 -11.40 5.54
C LEU A 120 -24.42 -12.85 5.26
N PRO A 121 -25.12 -13.13 4.14
CA PRO A 121 -25.47 -14.50 3.76
C PRO A 121 -24.23 -15.31 3.40
N GLN A 122 -24.29 -16.62 3.66
CA GLN A 122 -23.32 -17.56 3.11
C GLN A 122 -23.55 -17.65 1.60
N VAL A 123 -22.52 -17.36 0.81
CA VAL A 123 -22.59 -17.56 -0.64
C VAL A 123 -22.44 -19.04 -0.97
N VAL A 124 -23.26 -19.52 -1.91
CA VAL A 124 -23.25 -20.91 -2.40
C VAL A 124 -23.35 -20.95 -3.93
N GLY A 125 -23.11 -22.13 -4.52
CA GLY A 125 -23.15 -22.32 -5.97
C GLY A 125 -21.93 -21.74 -6.69
N SER A 126 -22.08 -21.39 -7.97
CA SER A 126 -20.96 -20.80 -8.73
C SER A 126 -20.76 -19.33 -8.38
N LEU A 127 -19.52 -18.98 -8.01
CA LEU A 127 -19.10 -17.60 -7.75
C LEU A 127 -18.73 -16.86 -9.05
N ASN A 128 -18.63 -17.54 -10.19
CA ASN A 128 -18.12 -16.93 -11.42
C ASN A 128 -19.07 -15.86 -11.97
N GLY A 129 -18.61 -14.62 -12.01
CA GLY A 129 -19.38 -13.44 -12.40
C GLY A 129 -20.29 -12.88 -11.30
N THR A 130 -20.08 -13.22 -10.03
CA THR A 130 -20.94 -12.75 -8.93
C THR A 130 -20.47 -11.43 -8.31
N GLN A 131 -21.43 -10.70 -7.74
CA GLN A 131 -21.20 -9.43 -7.03
C GLN A 131 -21.85 -9.47 -5.64
N TYR A 132 -21.15 -8.91 -4.65
CA TYR A 132 -21.66 -8.70 -3.29
C TYR A 132 -21.54 -7.21 -2.96
N LEU A 133 -22.68 -6.53 -2.86
CA LEU A 133 -22.75 -5.08 -2.74
C LEU A 133 -23.37 -4.71 -1.40
N LEU A 134 -22.68 -3.90 -0.60
CA LEU A 134 -23.15 -3.39 0.69
C LEU A 134 -23.17 -1.86 0.64
N ARG A 135 -24.34 -1.23 0.76
CA ARG A 135 -24.40 0.23 0.65
C ARG A 135 -25.54 0.91 1.37
N SER A 136 -25.37 2.21 1.59
CA SER A 136 -26.48 3.12 1.88
C SER A 136 -27.48 3.20 0.71
N SER A 137 -28.73 3.48 1.04
CA SER A 137 -29.81 3.77 0.09
C SER A 137 -29.65 5.12 -0.60
N ILE A 138 -28.90 6.05 0.01
CA ILE A 138 -28.60 7.38 -0.53
C ILE A 138 -27.08 7.48 -0.74
N PRO A 139 -26.57 7.50 -1.99
CA PRO A 139 -25.14 7.65 -2.26
C PRO A 139 -24.56 8.91 -1.62
N GLY A 140 -23.38 8.79 -1.04
CA GLY A 140 -22.72 9.88 -0.30
C GLY A 140 -23.27 10.13 1.12
N GLN A 141 -24.39 9.50 1.51
CA GLN A 141 -24.91 9.59 2.88
C GLN A 141 -24.64 8.30 3.65
N GLN A 142 -23.67 8.35 4.55
CA GLN A 142 -23.21 7.20 5.32
C GLN A 142 -24.25 6.69 6.34
N VAL A 143 -24.43 5.37 6.43
CA VAL A 143 -25.08 4.69 7.56
C VAL A 143 -24.02 4.22 8.56
N THR A 144 -24.34 4.18 9.86
CA THR A 144 -23.39 3.76 10.89
C THR A 144 -23.83 2.49 11.60
N PHE A 145 -22.95 1.48 11.64
CA PHE A 145 -23.06 0.33 12.52
C PHE A 145 -22.21 0.56 13.75
N ARG A 146 -22.83 0.53 14.95
CA ARG A 146 -22.12 0.74 16.21
C ARG A 146 -22.50 -0.33 17.22
N THR A 147 -21.51 -1.07 17.71
CA THR A 147 -21.71 -2.08 18.76
C THR A 147 -20.45 -2.22 19.63
N ALA A 148 -20.65 -2.57 20.90
CA ALA A 148 -19.59 -2.90 21.84
C ALA A 148 -19.28 -4.41 21.90
N ASP A 149 -19.93 -5.23 21.07
CA ASP A 149 -19.68 -6.67 20.98
C ASP A 149 -18.19 -6.94 20.65
N PRO A 150 -17.46 -7.70 21.50
CA PRO A 150 -16.05 -8.00 21.26
C PRO A 150 -15.78 -8.82 19.99
N TRP A 151 -16.80 -9.47 19.41
CA TRP A 151 -16.70 -10.28 18.19
C TRP A 151 -17.20 -9.57 16.92
N ALA A 152 -17.64 -8.31 17.02
CA ALA A 152 -18.22 -7.56 15.91
C ALA A 152 -17.24 -7.42 14.74
N SER A 153 -17.64 -7.97 13.59
CA SER A 153 -16.89 -7.89 12.33
C SER A 153 -17.83 -8.08 11.13
N PHE A 154 -17.54 -7.40 10.02
CA PHE A 154 -18.03 -7.80 8.71
C PHE A 154 -17.06 -8.82 8.12
N THR A 155 -17.46 -10.08 8.06
CA THR A 155 -16.65 -11.14 7.43
C THR A 155 -17.27 -11.60 6.12
N LEU A 156 -16.66 -11.22 4.99
CA LEU A 156 -16.96 -11.84 3.68
C LEU A 156 -16.12 -13.11 3.54
N ARG A 157 -16.76 -14.27 3.29
CA ARG A 157 -16.07 -15.56 3.11
C ARG A 157 -16.23 -16.07 1.69
N LEU A 158 -15.10 -16.22 0.99
CA LEU A 158 -14.98 -16.70 -0.37
C LEU A 158 -13.83 -17.72 -0.43
N PHE A 159 -14.14 -18.97 -0.10
CA PHE A 159 -13.21 -20.09 -0.20
C PHE A 159 -13.25 -20.70 -1.60
N ASP A 160 -12.15 -21.31 -2.04
CA ASP A 160 -12.06 -22.12 -3.26
C ASP A 160 -12.54 -21.42 -4.55
N PHE A 161 -12.46 -20.08 -4.62
CA PHE A 161 -12.97 -19.37 -5.81
C PHE A 161 -12.14 -19.67 -7.06
N GLY A 162 -10.87 -20.10 -6.92
CA GLY A 162 -10.08 -20.66 -8.01
C GLY A 162 -9.99 -19.70 -9.21
N ARG A 163 -10.46 -20.16 -10.38
CA ARG A 163 -10.44 -19.38 -11.63
C ARG A 163 -11.66 -18.47 -11.83
N GLN A 164 -12.50 -18.30 -10.81
CA GLN A 164 -13.76 -17.55 -10.92
C GLN A 164 -13.54 -16.04 -10.81
N ARG A 165 -14.46 -15.27 -11.39
CA ARG A 165 -14.49 -13.80 -11.36
C ARG A 165 -15.45 -13.32 -10.29
N VAL A 166 -14.97 -12.60 -9.28
CA VAL A 166 -15.77 -12.23 -8.11
C VAL A 166 -15.56 -10.76 -7.74
N HIS A 167 -16.61 -10.08 -7.32
CA HIS A 167 -16.54 -8.68 -6.90
C HIS A 167 -17.26 -8.42 -5.58
N PHE A 168 -16.64 -7.61 -4.74
CA PHE A 168 -17.20 -7.05 -3.52
C PHE A 168 -17.09 -5.52 -3.56
N GLU A 169 -18.17 -4.83 -3.24
CA GLU A 169 -18.15 -3.39 -2.99
C GLU A 169 -18.86 -3.06 -1.69
N MET A 170 -18.22 -2.22 -0.88
CA MET A 170 -18.82 -1.57 0.28
C MET A 170 -18.76 -0.05 0.08
N ALA A 171 -19.91 0.61 0.13
CA ALA A 171 -20.05 2.04 -0.14
C ALA A 171 -20.92 2.75 0.89
N ASP A 172 -20.49 3.93 1.36
CA ASP A 172 -21.30 4.78 2.24
C ASP A 172 -21.71 4.07 3.56
N ILE A 173 -20.76 3.35 4.16
CA ILE A 173 -20.95 2.62 5.44
C ILE A 173 -19.86 3.03 6.44
N ALA A 174 -20.26 3.36 7.66
CA ALA A 174 -19.40 3.43 8.84
C ALA A 174 -19.55 2.17 9.71
N MET A 175 -18.43 1.68 10.21
CA MET A 175 -18.36 0.67 11.26
C MET A 175 -17.60 1.25 12.44
N GLU A 176 -18.23 1.25 13.61
CA GLU A 176 -17.67 1.75 14.86
C GLU A 176 -17.81 0.66 15.93
N PHE A 177 -16.79 -0.20 16.01
CA PHE A 177 -16.74 -1.36 16.91
C PHE A 177 -15.70 -1.16 18.04
N PRO A 178 -15.88 -0.20 18.98
CA PRO A 178 -14.91 0.13 20.02
C PRO A 178 -14.58 -1.03 20.97
N GLY A 179 -15.47 -2.02 21.10
CA GLY A 179 -15.26 -3.20 21.92
C GLY A 179 -14.57 -4.38 21.20
N ALA A 180 -14.43 -4.34 19.87
CA ALA A 180 -14.05 -5.50 19.05
C ALA A 180 -12.55 -5.84 19.15
N ILE A 181 -12.17 -6.50 20.24
CA ILE A 181 -10.79 -6.92 20.56
C ILE A 181 -10.44 -8.33 20.07
N GLN A 182 -11.38 -9.07 19.49
CA GLN A 182 -11.19 -10.46 19.09
C GLN A 182 -10.41 -10.60 17.78
N SER A 183 -10.01 -11.83 17.44
CA SER A 183 -8.92 -12.11 16.48
C SER A 183 -9.14 -11.70 15.01
N LYS A 184 -10.27 -11.05 14.67
CA LYS A 184 -10.70 -10.74 13.30
C LYS A 184 -10.87 -9.24 13.11
N GLY A 185 -10.64 -8.79 11.87
CA GLY A 185 -10.75 -7.38 11.53
C GLY A 185 -12.19 -6.86 11.50
N ALA A 186 -12.36 -5.54 11.65
CA ALA A 186 -13.69 -4.93 11.58
C ALA A 186 -14.32 -5.11 10.19
N LEU A 187 -13.52 -4.98 9.12
CA LEU A 187 -13.80 -5.57 7.81
C LEU A 187 -12.77 -6.66 7.51
N HIS A 188 -13.25 -7.90 7.42
CA HIS A 188 -12.47 -9.09 7.19
C HIS A 188 -12.87 -9.74 5.86
N ILE A 189 -11.98 -9.68 4.88
CA ILE A 189 -12.24 -10.19 3.53
C ILE A 189 -11.53 -11.54 3.35
N GLU A 190 -12.11 -12.63 3.84
CA GLU A 190 -11.56 -13.99 3.75
C GLU A 190 -11.76 -14.56 2.32
N ALA A 191 -10.96 -14.07 1.35
CA ALA A 191 -10.96 -14.52 -0.05
C ALA A 191 -9.66 -15.28 -0.39
N PHE A 192 -9.74 -16.62 -0.43
CA PHE A 192 -8.58 -17.52 -0.57
C PHE A 192 -8.61 -18.33 -1.88
N ASP A 193 -7.48 -18.96 -2.20
CA ASP A 193 -7.32 -19.95 -3.28
C ASP A 193 -7.65 -19.45 -4.71
N GLY A 194 -7.63 -18.13 -4.90
CA GLY A 194 -7.69 -17.51 -6.22
C GLY A 194 -6.51 -17.93 -7.10
N MET A 195 -6.80 -18.32 -8.34
CA MET A 195 -5.83 -18.75 -9.35
C MET A 195 -6.12 -18.07 -10.69
N ARG A 196 -5.08 -17.66 -11.41
CA ARG A 196 -5.24 -17.05 -12.75
C ARG A 196 -6.00 -17.98 -13.72
N PRO A 197 -6.89 -17.45 -14.57
CA PRO A 197 -7.27 -16.04 -14.77
C PRO A 197 -8.36 -15.52 -13.82
N GLY A 198 -8.71 -16.29 -12.78
CA GLY A 198 -9.62 -15.84 -11.73
C GLY A 198 -9.11 -14.60 -11.01
N LEU A 199 -10.05 -13.80 -10.54
CA LEU A 199 -9.77 -12.53 -9.89
C LEU A 199 -10.91 -12.19 -8.93
N PHE A 200 -10.53 -11.85 -7.71
CA PHE A 200 -11.39 -11.18 -6.75
C PHE A 200 -11.06 -9.67 -6.77
N THR A 201 -12.10 -8.85 -6.85
CA THR A 201 -11.99 -7.38 -6.80
C THR A 201 -12.75 -6.87 -5.58
N ALA A 202 -12.10 -6.04 -4.77
CA ALA A 202 -12.67 -5.47 -3.55
C ALA A 202 -12.61 -3.94 -3.62
N VAL A 203 -13.75 -3.29 -3.46
CA VAL A 203 -13.89 -1.84 -3.47
C VAL A 203 -14.46 -1.36 -2.14
N ILE A 204 -13.79 -0.40 -1.51
CA ILE A 204 -14.25 0.26 -0.29
C ILE A 204 -14.28 1.76 -0.55
N ARG A 205 -15.45 2.40 -0.47
CA ARG A 205 -15.61 3.81 -0.84
C ARG A 205 -16.49 4.61 0.12
N ARG A 206 -16.03 5.81 0.50
CA ARG A 206 -16.73 6.71 1.44
C ARG A 206 -17.09 5.99 2.75
N THR A 207 -16.15 5.20 3.24
CA THR A 207 -16.30 4.33 4.39
C THR A 207 -15.47 4.86 5.56
N LYS A 208 -16.00 4.70 6.77
CA LYS A 208 -15.23 4.88 8.00
C LYS A 208 -15.17 3.56 8.76
N ILE A 209 -13.98 3.01 9.00
CA ILE A 209 -13.81 1.79 9.80
C ILE A 209 -13.04 2.13 11.06
N PHE A 210 -13.68 1.88 12.20
CA PHE A 210 -13.12 2.07 13.53
C PHE A 210 -13.32 0.80 14.37
N GLY A 211 -12.24 0.32 15.00
CA GLY A 211 -12.26 -0.88 15.83
C GLY A 211 -11.77 -2.13 15.10
N GLY A 212 -11.92 -3.29 15.76
CA GLY A 212 -11.44 -4.59 15.29
C GLY A 212 -9.94 -4.80 15.53
N LYS A 213 -9.51 -6.06 15.43
CA LYS A 213 -8.10 -6.44 15.33
C LYS A 213 -7.68 -6.37 13.87
N ASN A 214 -7.04 -5.26 13.49
CA ASN A 214 -6.91 -4.76 12.10
C ASN A 214 -8.26 -4.28 11.55
N ALA A 215 -8.45 -2.96 11.40
CA ALA A 215 -9.70 -2.39 10.87
C ALA A 215 -10.06 -2.95 9.48
N LEU A 216 -9.05 -3.20 8.64
CA LEU A 216 -9.17 -3.98 7.40
C LEU A 216 -8.16 -5.12 7.38
N PHE A 217 -8.63 -6.34 7.06
CA PHE A 217 -7.79 -7.48 6.74
C PHE A 217 -8.11 -7.99 5.33
N VAL A 218 -7.06 -8.15 4.51
CA VAL A 218 -7.11 -8.77 3.17
C VAL A 218 -5.97 -9.80 3.06
N PRO A 219 -6.28 -11.10 2.87
CA PRO A 219 -5.30 -12.18 2.76
C PRO A 219 -4.66 -12.22 1.37
N SER A 220 -3.61 -13.03 1.26
CA SER A 220 -2.88 -13.27 0.02
C SER A 220 -3.71 -14.05 -0.99
N GLY A 221 -3.71 -13.59 -2.24
CA GLY A 221 -4.44 -14.21 -3.32
C GLY A 221 -4.52 -13.33 -4.57
N GLN A 222 -5.31 -13.77 -5.56
CA GLN A 222 -5.61 -13.00 -6.77
C GLN A 222 -6.63 -11.90 -6.48
N THR A 223 -6.22 -10.92 -5.68
CA THR A 223 -7.06 -9.84 -5.17
C THR A 223 -6.58 -8.49 -5.68
N MET A 224 -7.49 -7.70 -6.25
CA MET A 224 -7.29 -6.25 -6.47
C MET A 224 -8.15 -5.48 -5.48
N LEU A 225 -7.50 -4.74 -4.57
CA LEU A 225 -8.14 -3.85 -3.61
C LEU A 225 -8.08 -2.40 -4.12
N TYR A 226 -9.22 -1.71 -4.11
CA TYR A 226 -9.33 -0.27 -4.34
C TYR A 226 -10.06 0.39 -3.18
N VAL A 227 -9.48 1.44 -2.60
CA VAL A 227 -9.98 2.16 -1.43
C VAL A 227 -10.01 3.65 -1.72
N GLU A 228 -11.17 4.27 -1.53
CA GLU A 228 -11.42 5.66 -1.95
C GLU A 228 -12.20 6.45 -0.89
N ASP A 229 -11.81 7.70 -0.66
CA ASP A 229 -12.46 8.67 0.26
C ASP A 229 -12.78 8.08 1.66
N SER A 230 -11.91 7.22 2.19
CA SER A 230 -12.20 6.37 3.35
C SER A 230 -11.24 6.61 4.51
N GLU A 231 -11.72 6.36 5.73
CA GLU A 231 -10.94 6.50 6.97
C GLU A 231 -10.86 5.17 7.71
N PHE A 232 -9.65 4.74 8.06
CA PHE A 232 -9.37 3.54 8.84
C PHE A 232 -8.66 3.95 10.12
N ALA A 233 -9.21 3.59 11.27
CA ALA A 233 -8.73 4.09 12.56
C ALA A 233 -8.92 3.08 13.68
N GLY A 234 -8.18 3.27 14.77
CA GLY A 234 -8.50 2.65 16.06
C GLY A 234 -8.48 1.13 16.05
N ASN A 235 -7.34 0.53 15.71
CA ASN A 235 -7.09 -0.84 16.11
C ASN A 235 -7.17 -0.90 17.66
N VAL A 236 -8.09 -1.72 18.19
CA VAL A 236 -8.33 -1.88 19.62
C VAL A 236 -7.76 -3.19 20.21
N GLY A 237 -7.12 -4.02 19.38
CA GLY A 237 -6.50 -5.27 19.80
C GLY A 237 -5.37 -5.11 20.84
N THR A 238 -4.88 -6.26 21.30
CA THR A 238 -3.92 -6.37 22.42
C THR A 238 -2.60 -7.06 22.05
N ASN A 239 -2.49 -7.69 20.88
CA ASN A 239 -1.25 -8.32 20.39
C ASN A 239 -0.52 -7.37 19.43
N VAL A 240 0.22 -6.44 20.00
CA VAL A 240 0.81 -5.32 19.27
C VAL A 240 1.87 -5.66 18.21
N ASP A 241 2.46 -6.86 18.24
CA ASP A 241 3.44 -7.34 17.25
C ASP A 241 2.80 -7.90 15.97
N GLN A 242 1.52 -8.28 16.01
CA GLN A 242 0.78 -8.92 14.91
C GLN A 242 -0.40 -8.10 14.39
N GLU A 243 -0.61 -6.93 14.99
CA GLU A 243 -1.75 -6.08 14.73
C GLU A 243 -1.30 -4.78 14.07
N HIS A 244 -2.10 -4.30 13.15
CA HIS A 244 -1.90 -3.09 12.35
C HIS A 244 -3.23 -2.31 12.29
N THR A 245 -3.25 -1.06 11.80
CA THR A 245 -4.57 -0.47 11.44
C THR A 245 -5.16 -1.21 10.25
N THR A 246 -4.34 -1.59 9.27
CA THR A 246 -4.76 -2.48 8.16
C THR A 246 -3.67 -3.48 7.78
N TYR A 247 -4.10 -4.68 7.39
CA TYR A 247 -3.25 -5.83 7.07
C TYR A 247 -3.58 -6.33 5.66
N ILE A 248 -2.80 -5.89 4.67
CA ILE A 248 -2.94 -6.28 3.27
C ILE A 248 -1.77 -7.19 2.93
N ASN A 249 -1.98 -8.50 3.03
CA ASN A 249 -0.94 -9.51 2.80
C ASN A 249 -0.97 -9.98 1.35
N GLY A 250 0.14 -9.85 0.61
CA GLY A 250 0.40 -10.63 -0.61
C GLY A 250 -0.73 -10.65 -1.65
N VAL A 251 -1.36 -9.50 -1.93
CA VAL A 251 -2.41 -9.34 -2.96
C VAL A 251 -1.82 -8.88 -4.29
N LEU A 252 -2.60 -8.87 -5.38
CA LEU A 252 -2.14 -8.45 -6.70
C LEU A 252 -2.03 -6.91 -6.81
N VAL A 253 -3.09 -6.18 -6.44
CA VAL A 253 -3.07 -4.70 -6.39
C VAL A 253 -3.66 -4.18 -5.08
N SER A 254 -3.06 -3.12 -4.56
CA SER A 254 -3.61 -2.21 -3.55
C SER A 254 -3.57 -0.79 -4.10
N HIS A 255 -4.72 -0.15 -4.31
CA HIS A 255 -4.81 1.27 -4.69
C HIS A 255 -5.62 2.03 -3.65
N LEU A 256 -4.95 2.96 -2.97
CA LEU A 256 -5.52 3.79 -1.90
C LEU A 256 -5.56 5.23 -2.37
N ARG A 257 -6.72 5.89 -2.24
CA ARG A 257 -7.00 7.20 -2.83
C ARG A 257 -7.78 8.09 -1.87
N ASN A 258 -7.37 9.35 -1.69
CA ASN A 258 -8.06 10.35 -0.84
C ASN A 258 -8.39 9.84 0.58
N SER A 259 -7.57 8.95 1.13
CA SER A 259 -7.94 8.12 2.28
C SER A 259 -6.94 8.26 3.43
N ILE A 260 -7.43 8.04 4.66
CA ILE A 260 -6.71 8.33 5.90
C ILE A 260 -6.56 7.06 6.75
N TRP A 261 -5.33 6.74 7.14
CA TRP A 261 -5.03 5.72 8.14
C TRP A 261 -4.58 6.39 9.43
N ARG A 262 -5.34 6.19 10.51
CA ARG A 262 -5.01 6.65 11.86
C ARG A 262 -4.44 5.52 12.72
N GLY A 263 -3.84 5.91 13.83
CA GLY A 263 -2.88 5.13 14.59
C GLY A 263 -3.39 3.85 15.21
N GLN A 264 -2.41 3.01 15.53
CA GLN A 264 -2.54 1.89 16.44
C GLN A 264 -2.29 2.32 17.89
N ARG A 265 -2.90 1.62 18.84
CA ARG A 265 -2.51 1.67 20.25
C ARG A 265 -1.06 1.19 20.42
N GLY A 266 -0.19 2.04 20.97
CA GLY A 266 1.07 1.58 21.54
C GLY A 266 0.82 0.84 22.86
N TRP A 267 1.54 -0.26 23.09
CA TRP A 267 1.49 -1.03 24.35
C TRP A 267 2.72 -0.75 25.22
N SER A 268 2.61 -1.11 26.50
CA SER A 268 3.62 -0.91 27.54
C SER A 268 4.96 -1.54 27.15
N ASN A 269 5.85 -0.71 26.60
CA ASN A 269 7.26 -0.98 26.33
C ASN A 269 7.58 -2.09 25.30
N GLN A 270 6.58 -2.64 24.61
CA GLN A 270 6.77 -3.64 23.54
C GLN A 270 6.38 -3.09 22.16
N ALA A 271 6.91 -3.68 21.10
CA ALA A 271 6.80 -3.14 19.75
C ALA A 271 5.33 -3.03 19.30
N SER A 272 5.06 -2.04 18.44
CA SER A 272 3.71 -1.66 18.03
C SER A 272 3.45 -1.98 16.56
N GLY A 273 2.21 -1.86 16.10
CA GLY A 273 1.88 -2.00 14.68
C GLY A 273 2.16 -0.76 13.83
N HIS A 274 2.50 -1.00 12.57
CA HIS A 274 2.36 -0.04 11.47
C HIS A 274 0.90 0.36 11.24
N GLN A 275 0.64 1.55 10.67
CA GLN A 275 -0.72 1.96 10.28
C GLN A 275 -1.14 1.22 9.01
N LEU A 276 -0.26 1.19 8.02
CA LEU A 276 -0.45 0.49 6.76
C LEU A 276 0.60 -0.61 6.62
N LYS A 277 0.20 -1.88 6.75
CA LYS A 277 1.00 -2.99 6.23
C LYS A 277 0.44 -3.36 4.86
N ASP A 278 1.22 -3.13 3.81
CA ASP A 278 0.81 -3.35 2.43
C ASP A 278 1.89 -4.13 1.65
N LYS A 279 1.58 -5.41 1.43
CA LYS A 279 2.44 -6.38 0.75
C LYS A 279 1.87 -6.78 -0.62
N ALA A 280 1.04 -5.92 -1.23
CA ALA A 280 0.56 -6.11 -2.59
C ALA A 280 1.71 -6.12 -3.61
N TYR A 281 1.55 -6.78 -4.76
CA TYR A 281 2.52 -6.72 -5.86
C TYR A 281 2.61 -5.32 -6.47
N LEU A 282 1.48 -4.69 -6.78
CA LEU A 282 1.40 -3.29 -7.21
C LEU A 282 0.68 -2.47 -6.15
N ARG A 283 1.30 -1.36 -5.74
CA ARG A 283 0.81 -0.42 -4.73
C ARG A 283 0.68 0.97 -5.35
N VAL A 284 -0.51 1.56 -5.32
CA VAL A 284 -0.79 2.89 -5.88
C VAL A 284 -1.38 3.78 -4.79
N TYR A 285 -0.74 4.89 -4.45
CA TYR A 285 -1.21 5.82 -3.42
C TYR A 285 -1.42 7.21 -4.02
N GLU A 286 -2.65 7.73 -3.92
CA GLU A 286 -3.03 9.06 -4.41
C GLU A 286 -3.65 9.86 -3.27
N ASN A 287 -3.00 10.94 -2.81
CA ASN A 287 -3.52 11.78 -1.71
C ASN A 287 -3.86 10.94 -0.46
N VAL A 288 -2.88 10.20 0.07
CA VAL A 288 -3.05 9.28 1.21
C VAL A 288 -2.42 9.88 2.45
N THR A 289 -3.17 9.93 3.55
CA THR A 289 -2.66 10.38 4.85
C THR A 289 -2.42 9.21 5.78
N LEU A 290 -1.19 9.08 6.30
CA LEU A 290 -0.82 8.13 7.34
C LEU A 290 -0.47 8.89 8.63
N THR A 291 -1.12 8.57 9.74
CA THR A 291 -0.78 9.13 11.04
C THR A 291 -0.78 8.09 12.16
N ASN A 292 0.24 8.12 13.02
CA ASN A 292 0.28 7.28 14.22
C ASN A 292 -0.63 7.81 15.36
N THR A 293 -1.49 8.80 15.10
CA THR A 293 -2.47 9.36 16.06
C THR A 293 -3.38 8.26 16.62
N PRO A 294 -3.22 7.88 17.90
CA PRO A 294 -3.94 6.75 18.51
C PRO A 294 -5.35 7.15 18.94
N ASN A 295 -6.20 6.18 19.29
CA ASN A 295 -7.40 6.44 20.08
C ASN A 295 -7.25 5.84 21.50
N GLY A 296 -7.07 6.72 22.49
CA GLY A 296 -7.03 6.37 23.92
C GLY A 296 -5.75 5.67 24.42
N ALA A 297 -4.64 5.74 23.68
CA ALA A 297 -3.36 5.13 24.06
C ALA A 297 -2.17 6.02 23.62
N ALA A 298 -0.93 5.58 23.84
CA ALA A 298 0.25 6.25 23.28
C ALA A 298 0.40 5.96 21.76
N PRO A 299 1.00 6.87 20.97
CA PRO A 299 1.26 6.63 19.54
C PRO A 299 2.24 5.47 19.29
N SER A 300 2.08 4.79 18.15
CA SER A 300 3.03 3.74 17.69
C SER A 300 4.41 4.33 17.36
N ALA A 301 5.46 3.59 17.73
CA ALA A 301 6.87 3.91 17.49
C ALA A 301 7.44 3.34 16.17
N MET A 302 6.64 2.56 15.44
CA MET A 302 7.03 1.96 14.16
C MET A 302 7.05 2.97 13.00
N PRO A 303 7.59 2.59 11.83
CA PRO A 303 7.21 3.18 10.56
C PRO A 303 5.68 3.25 10.44
N LEU A 304 5.16 4.26 9.76
CA LEU A 304 3.72 4.39 9.54
C LEU A 304 3.27 3.46 8.40
N ALA A 305 4.13 3.29 7.39
CA ALA A 305 3.95 2.30 6.32
C ALA A 305 5.03 1.21 6.37
N ASP A 306 4.58 -0.03 6.20
CA ASP A 306 5.40 -1.22 6.02
C ASP A 306 5.03 -1.89 4.70
N LEU A 307 5.86 -1.61 3.70
CA LEU A 307 5.65 -1.97 2.31
C LEU A 307 6.54 -3.17 1.93
N SER A 308 6.21 -3.89 0.87
CA SER A 308 7.14 -4.88 0.31
C SER A 308 8.16 -4.19 -0.60
N ALA A 309 9.44 -4.55 -0.49
CA ALA A 309 10.48 -4.13 -1.42
C ALA A 309 10.33 -4.77 -2.82
N PHE A 310 9.53 -5.83 -2.92
CA PHE A 310 9.23 -6.54 -4.16
C PHE A 310 8.00 -5.96 -4.87
N GLY A 311 7.94 -6.15 -6.19
CA GLY A 311 6.90 -5.56 -7.02
C GLY A 311 7.10 -4.06 -7.23
N PHE A 312 6.02 -3.29 -7.18
CA PHE A 312 5.96 -1.91 -7.65
C PHE A 312 5.18 -1.01 -6.70
N THR A 313 5.70 0.19 -6.43
CA THR A 313 5.00 1.25 -5.67
C THR A 313 5.00 2.54 -6.48
N TRP A 314 3.84 3.16 -6.65
CA TRP A 314 3.70 4.52 -7.18
C TRP A 314 2.87 5.34 -6.20
N ALA A 315 3.44 6.41 -5.64
CA ALA A 315 2.75 7.27 -4.69
C ALA A 315 2.85 8.74 -5.13
N ASN A 316 1.74 9.48 -5.06
CA ASN A 316 1.71 10.93 -5.27
C ASN A 316 0.82 11.58 -4.21
N GLY A 317 1.38 12.52 -3.43
CA GLY A 317 0.69 13.13 -2.30
C GLY A 317 0.58 12.17 -1.11
N LEU A 318 1.71 11.63 -0.65
CA LEU A 318 1.76 10.85 0.59
C LEU A 318 2.00 11.80 1.78
N HIS A 319 1.01 11.93 2.65
CA HIS A 319 1.06 12.81 3.82
C HIS A 319 1.34 11.98 5.07
N ILE A 320 2.48 12.22 5.72
CA ILE A 320 2.94 11.45 6.88
C ILE A 320 2.95 12.35 8.12
N LYS A 321 2.17 11.99 9.15
CA LYS A 321 2.09 12.71 10.42
C LYS A 321 2.47 11.83 11.62
N ARG A 322 3.67 12.01 12.16
CA ARG A 322 4.20 11.28 13.33
C ARG A 322 4.14 12.15 14.60
N LEU A 323 3.22 11.82 15.49
CA LEU A 323 3.20 12.28 16.89
C LEU A 323 4.27 11.55 17.71
N ALA A 324 4.71 12.16 18.81
CA ALA A 324 5.69 11.59 19.73
C ALA A 324 5.18 10.29 20.38
N PRO A 325 5.80 9.12 20.10
CA PRO A 325 5.49 7.88 20.81
C PRO A 325 6.17 7.85 22.19
N ALA A 326 5.73 6.95 23.06
CA ALA A 326 6.34 6.77 24.38
C ALA A 326 7.70 6.02 24.34
N GLN A 327 8.00 5.34 23.23
CA GLN A 327 9.22 4.58 22.99
C GLN A 327 10.15 5.35 22.04
N ALA A 328 11.43 4.96 21.95
CA ALA A 328 12.30 5.44 20.90
C ALA A 328 11.75 5.00 19.52
N PRO A 329 11.35 5.93 18.62
CA PRO A 329 10.81 5.56 17.32
C PRO A 329 11.89 5.01 16.39
N ARG A 330 11.50 4.09 15.51
CA ARG A 330 12.37 3.65 14.41
C ARG A 330 12.69 4.82 13.48
N ASP A 331 13.90 4.81 12.95
CA ASP A 331 14.47 5.86 12.11
C ASP A 331 13.65 6.19 10.85
N ALA A 332 13.00 5.18 10.25
CA ALA A 332 12.19 5.33 9.04
C ALA A 332 10.74 5.72 9.37
N LEU A 333 10.11 6.45 8.44
CA LEU A 333 8.67 6.65 8.37
C LEU A 333 7.98 5.62 7.46
N VAL A 334 8.67 5.18 6.41
CA VAL A 334 8.23 4.19 5.43
C VAL A 334 9.35 3.15 5.26
N ASP A 335 9.06 1.90 5.63
CA ASP A 335 9.97 0.78 5.43
C ASP A 335 9.54 -0.01 4.17
N LEU A 336 10.46 -0.21 3.23
CA LEU A 336 10.34 -1.12 2.08
C LEU A 336 11.13 -2.38 2.41
N ARG A 337 10.45 -3.46 2.83
CA ARG A 337 11.10 -4.66 3.39
C ARG A 337 11.03 -5.87 2.46
N SER A 338 12.12 -6.64 2.44
CA SER A 338 12.12 -8.02 1.96
C SER A 338 11.40 -8.88 3.00
N GLU A 339 10.17 -9.29 2.71
CA GLU A 339 9.30 -10.01 3.65
C GLU A 339 8.26 -10.84 2.85
N ILE A 340 6.99 -10.84 3.26
CA ILE A 340 5.83 -11.47 2.61
C ILE A 340 5.77 -11.08 1.13
N VAL A 341 5.69 -12.10 0.25
CA VAL A 341 5.49 -11.93 -1.20
C VAL A 341 4.04 -12.22 -1.63
N TYR A 342 3.64 -11.69 -2.79
CA TYR A 342 2.38 -12.02 -3.48
C TYR A 342 2.53 -13.35 -4.23
N GLY A 343 1.82 -14.38 -3.76
CA GLY A 343 1.83 -15.72 -4.36
C GLY A 343 3.21 -16.41 -4.31
N PRO A 344 3.39 -17.51 -5.05
CA PRO A 344 4.68 -18.20 -5.14
C PRO A 344 5.76 -17.32 -5.77
N PRO A 345 7.06 -17.47 -5.41
CA PRO A 345 8.16 -16.67 -5.96
C PRO A 345 8.24 -16.60 -7.49
N GLY A 346 7.89 -17.69 -8.20
CA GLY A 346 7.86 -17.74 -9.67
C GLY A 346 6.75 -16.89 -10.31
N THR A 347 5.87 -16.27 -9.53
CA THR A 347 4.86 -15.31 -10.00
C THR A 347 5.44 -13.93 -10.32
N TYR A 348 6.64 -13.63 -9.79
CA TYR A 348 7.33 -12.38 -10.02
C TYR A 348 8.15 -12.40 -11.31
N PRO A 349 8.34 -11.24 -11.99
CA PRO A 349 9.13 -11.18 -13.22
C PRO A 349 10.63 -11.47 -12.99
N TRP A 350 11.10 -11.35 -11.75
CA TRP A 350 12.49 -11.54 -11.36
C TRP A 350 12.60 -12.33 -10.05
N ASN A 351 13.80 -12.82 -9.73
CA ASN A 351 14.00 -13.52 -8.46
C ASN A 351 13.81 -12.56 -7.27
N VAL A 352 12.98 -12.95 -6.29
CA VAL A 352 12.79 -12.24 -5.02
C VAL A 352 13.95 -12.46 -4.04
N MET A 353 14.76 -13.50 -4.24
CA MET A 353 16.03 -13.71 -3.55
C MET A 353 17.21 -13.16 -4.36
N VAL A 354 18.30 -12.83 -3.68
CA VAL A 354 19.60 -12.56 -4.31
C VAL A 354 20.00 -13.73 -5.20
N SER A 355 20.50 -13.44 -6.39
CA SER A 355 20.93 -14.44 -7.37
C SER A 355 22.23 -13.99 -8.05
N PRO A 356 23.20 -14.89 -8.28
CA PRO A 356 24.42 -14.56 -9.04
C PRO A 356 24.12 -14.19 -10.51
N ALA A 357 22.93 -14.54 -11.03
CA ALA A 357 22.48 -14.14 -12.36
C ALA A 357 22.08 -12.65 -12.47
N TRP A 358 22.10 -11.89 -11.36
CA TRP A 358 21.85 -10.45 -11.36
C TRP A 358 22.99 -9.67 -10.69
N ARG A 359 23.32 -8.52 -11.30
CA ARG A 359 24.10 -7.46 -10.69
C ARG A 359 23.56 -6.13 -11.19
N MET A 360 23.37 -5.15 -10.31
CA MET A 360 22.94 -3.82 -10.71
C MET A 360 23.96 -3.19 -11.68
N PRO A 361 23.53 -2.67 -12.85
CA PRO A 361 24.42 -1.97 -13.77
C PRO A 361 25.06 -0.71 -13.15
N PRO A 362 26.21 -0.24 -13.67
CA PRO A 362 26.85 1.00 -13.19
C PRO A 362 25.98 2.27 -13.28
N ALA A 363 24.94 2.26 -14.12
CA ALA A 363 23.94 3.32 -14.24
C ALA A 363 22.54 2.79 -13.86
N PRO A 364 22.18 2.70 -12.57
CA PRO A 364 20.93 2.07 -12.11
C PRO A 364 19.65 2.72 -12.67
N LEU A 365 19.66 4.05 -12.88
CA LEU A 365 18.54 4.79 -13.46
C LEU A 365 18.26 4.43 -14.93
N GLY A 366 19.20 3.76 -15.61
CA GLY A 366 19.00 3.21 -16.95
C GLY A 366 18.42 1.79 -16.97
N ALA A 367 18.14 1.19 -15.81
CA ALA A 367 17.68 -0.20 -15.66
C ALA A 367 16.36 -0.33 -14.87
N LEU A 368 15.58 0.76 -14.79
CA LEU A 368 14.33 0.82 -14.03
C LEU A 368 13.24 -0.13 -14.56
N ASP A 369 13.37 -0.57 -15.81
CA ASP A 369 12.55 -1.59 -16.48
C ASP A 369 12.87 -3.04 -16.05
N ARG A 370 13.94 -3.25 -15.25
CA ARG A 370 14.52 -4.56 -14.93
C ARG A 370 14.63 -4.84 -13.43
N VAL A 371 14.07 -3.97 -12.60
CA VAL A 371 14.21 -3.95 -11.13
C VAL A 371 12.87 -3.67 -10.46
N TYR A 372 12.70 -4.18 -9.24
CA TYR A 372 11.58 -3.76 -8.40
C TYR A 372 11.69 -2.27 -8.10
N LEU A 373 10.58 -1.54 -8.22
CA LEU A 373 10.63 -0.09 -8.32
C LEU A 373 9.59 0.56 -7.41
N SER A 374 10.04 1.40 -6.48
CA SER A 374 9.16 2.16 -5.59
C SER A 374 9.40 3.66 -5.70
N VAL A 375 8.37 4.41 -6.11
CA VAL A 375 8.48 5.80 -6.53
C VAL A 375 7.52 6.68 -5.74
N PHE A 376 8.04 7.74 -5.13
CA PHE A 376 7.30 8.63 -4.24
C PHE A 376 7.39 10.08 -4.73
N PHE A 377 6.26 10.64 -5.10
CA PHE A 377 6.10 12.03 -5.52
C PHE A 377 5.40 12.83 -4.42
N ASN A 378 5.86 14.06 -4.18
CA ASN A 378 5.20 15.04 -3.30
C ASN A 378 4.88 14.49 -1.90
N THR A 379 5.82 13.80 -1.27
CA THR A 379 5.65 13.30 0.10
C THR A 379 5.89 14.41 1.12
N SER A 380 4.95 14.65 2.03
CA SER A 380 5.07 15.67 3.08
C SER A 380 5.17 15.06 4.48
N VAL A 381 6.10 15.53 5.29
CA VAL A 381 6.40 15.00 6.64
C VAL A 381 6.17 16.03 7.73
N GLU A 382 5.13 15.80 8.53
CA GLU A 382 4.95 16.43 9.83
C GLU A 382 5.39 15.43 10.91
N SER A 383 6.50 15.69 11.60
CA SER A 383 6.91 14.90 12.76
C SER A 383 7.12 15.80 13.98
N PHE A 384 7.02 15.21 15.17
CA PHE A 384 7.39 15.85 16.44
C PHE A 384 8.90 16.19 16.49
N ARG A 385 9.75 15.42 15.80
CA ARG A 385 11.20 15.63 15.68
C ARG A 385 11.62 15.91 14.24
N SER A 386 12.92 16.17 14.01
CA SER A 386 13.49 15.98 12.66
C SER A 386 13.80 14.49 12.49
N GLU A 387 13.17 13.82 11.53
CA GLU A 387 13.44 12.40 11.27
C GLU A 387 14.77 12.21 10.55
N PRO A 388 15.56 11.17 10.88
CA PRO A 388 16.84 10.94 10.24
C PRO A 388 16.68 10.56 8.75
N TYR A 389 15.58 9.90 8.38
CA TYR A 389 15.15 9.71 7.01
C TYR A 389 13.66 9.36 6.88
N VAL A 390 13.08 9.57 5.70
CA VAL A 390 11.67 9.27 5.42
C VAL A 390 11.53 7.80 5.02
N PHE A 391 12.28 7.37 4.00
CA PHE A 391 12.18 6.07 3.37
C PHE A 391 13.40 5.18 3.67
N ALA A 392 13.20 3.89 3.83
CA ALA A 392 14.28 2.91 3.85
C ALA A 392 14.00 1.74 2.91
N LEU A 393 14.85 1.58 1.89
CA LEU A 393 14.91 0.38 1.09
C LEU A 393 15.82 -0.62 1.80
N ARG A 394 15.22 -1.63 2.45
CA ARG A 394 15.98 -2.64 3.20
C ARG A 394 16.66 -3.64 2.24
N PRO A 395 17.78 -4.26 2.64
CA PRO A 395 18.48 -5.23 1.81
C PRO A 395 17.60 -6.39 1.32
N GLN A 396 17.96 -6.94 0.17
CA GLN A 396 17.30 -8.12 -0.40
C GLN A 396 17.74 -9.38 0.34
N GLY A 397 16.81 -10.29 0.64
CA GLY A 397 17.12 -11.55 1.31
C GLY A 397 17.80 -12.59 0.42
N THR A 398 18.50 -13.53 1.06
CA THR A 398 19.21 -14.64 0.38
C THR A 398 18.46 -15.98 0.45
N GLY A 399 17.35 -16.07 1.17
CA GLY A 399 16.58 -17.29 1.35
C GLY A 399 15.10 -17.02 1.65
N LEU A 400 14.30 -18.08 1.59
CA LEU A 400 12.92 -18.10 2.07
C LEU A 400 12.88 -18.72 3.47
N VAL A 401 12.00 -18.21 4.33
CA VAL A 401 11.68 -18.85 5.60
C VAL A 401 11.02 -20.22 5.30
N PRO A 402 11.51 -21.35 5.85
CA PRO A 402 10.97 -22.67 5.56
C PRO A 402 9.45 -22.76 5.78
N GLY A 403 8.73 -23.33 4.81
CA GLY A 403 7.28 -23.46 4.87
C GLY A 403 6.49 -22.15 4.70
N SER A 404 7.12 -21.06 4.25
CA SER A 404 6.51 -19.73 4.16
C SER A 404 6.69 -19.05 2.79
N THR A 405 5.89 -18.00 2.55
CA THR A 405 6.07 -17.02 1.46
C THR A 405 6.87 -15.78 1.92
N THR A 406 7.52 -15.85 3.08
CA THR A 406 8.40 -14.77 3.59
C THR A 406 9.83 -14.97 3.09
N VAL A 407 10.38 -13.95 2.42
CA VAL A 407 11.83 -13.84 2.18
C VAL A 407 12.52 -13.37 3.45
N ASP A 408 13.58 -14.05 3.87
CA ASP A 408 14.39 -13.65 5.02
C ASP A 408 15.41 -12.58 4.62
N GLY A 409 15.06 -11.31 4.88
CA GLY A 409 15.91 -10.16 4.61
C GLY A 409 17.10 -10.08 5.58
N ASN A 410 18.32 -9.97 5.05
CA ASN A 410 19.53 -9.92 5.87
C ASN A 410 20.53 -8.85 5.39
N ASP A 411 21.33 -8.33 6.33
CA ASP A 411 22.31 -7.26 6.09
C ASP A 411 23.58 -7.75 5.36
N LEU A 412 23.69 -9.03 5.01
CA LEU A 412 24.83 -9.60 4.28
C LEU A 412 24.80 -9.27 2.77
N THR A 413 23.64 -8.88 2.25
CA THR A 413 23.46 -8.58 0.82
C THR A 413 24.06 -7.23 0.41
N THR A 414 25.10 -7.28 -0.41
CA THR A 414 25.74 -6.07 -0.96
C THR A 414 24.78 -5.28 -1.85
N ARG A 415 24.95 -3.95 -1.91
CA ARG A 415 24.14 -3.07 -2.78
C ARG A 415 24.08 -3.57 -4.23
N ALA A 416 25.21 -4.02 -4.79
CA ALA A 416 25.31 -4.46 -6.17
C ALA A 416 24.49 -5.74 -6.49
N GLN A 417 24.19 -6.57 -5.49
CA GLN A 417 23.37 -7.79 -5.64
C GLN A 417 21.87 -7.51 -5.59
N GLN A 418 21.44 -6.34 -5.09
CA GLN A 418 20.04 -6.01 -4.93
C GLN A 418 19.37 -5.69 -6.27
N ARG A 419 18.14 -6.17 -6.45
CA ARG A 419 17.30 -5.94 -7.64
C ARG A 419 16.12 -5.02 -7.36
N ALA A 420 16.29 -4.07 -6.45
CA ALA A 420 15.31 -3.06 -6.12
C ALA A 420 15.91 -1.65 -6.18
N VAL A 421 15.12 -0.70 -6.66
CA VAL A 421 15.42 0.74 -6.72
C VAL A 421 14.26 1.51 -6.09
N SER A 422 14.56 2.59 -5.36
CA SER A 422 13.53 3.54 -4.92
C SER A 422 13.91 4.99 -5.22
N LEU A 423 12.93 5.74 -5.70
CA LEU A 423 13.06 7.12 -6.17
C LEU A 423 12.09 8.01 -5.39
N ALA A 424 12.55 9.17 -4.91
CA ALA A 424 11.69 10.18 -4.30
C ALA A 424 11.88 11.52 -4.98
N PHE A 425 10.81 12.28 -5.17
CA PHE A 425 10.80 13.59 -5.82
C PHE A 425 9.94 14.56 -4.99
N GLY A 426 10.48 15.75 -4.70
CA GLY A 426 9.72 16.78 -3.98
C GLY A 426 9.29 16.36 -2.56
N THR A 427 10.12 15.59 -1.85
CA THR A 427 9.85 15.27 -0.44
C THR A 427 10.10 16.50 0.43
N THR A 428 9.17 16.85 1.32
CA THR A 428 9.18 18.10 2.11
C THR A 428 8.78 17.86 3.57
N GLY A 429 9.19 18.76 4.49
CA GLY A 429 8.84 18.67 5.91
C GLY A 429 10.04 18.43 6.85
N ARG A 430 9.79 17.86 8.04
CA ARG A 430 10.77 17.74 9.13
C ARG A 430 11.61 16.47 9.06
N PHE A 431 12.63 16.45 8.19
CA PHE A 431 13.59 15.35 8.08
C PHE A 431 14.98 15.82 7.60
N THR A 432 16.00 14.98 7.81
CA THR A 432 17.40 15.29 7.42
C THR A 432 17.76 14.89 5.99
N ARG A 433 17.29 13.72 5.52
CA ARG A 433 17.46 13.22 4.13
C ARG A 433 16.26 12.36 3.72
N ALA A 434 15.95 12.27 2.42
CA ALA A 434 14.79 11.48 1.99
C ALA A 434 14.96 9.98 2.28
N TYR A 435 16.17 9.43 2.06
CA TYR A 435 16.46 8.00 2.19
C TYR A 435 17.51 7.67 3.26
N GLY A 436 17.36 6.50 3.88
CA GLY A 436 18.43 5.83 4.61
C GLY A 436 19.59 5.38 3.69
N PRO A 437 20.73 4.93 4.25
CA PRO A 437 21.94 4.60 3.50
C PRO A 437 21.89 3.26 2.75
N GLN A 438 20.76 2.55 2.79
CA GLN A 438 20.58 1.19 2.29
C GLN A 438 19.95 1.19 0.89
N GLY A 439 20.33 0.21 0.07
CA GLY A 439 19.74 -0.04 -1.25
C GLY A 439 20.04 1.01 -2.33
N TRP A 440 19.48 0.83 -3.53
CA TRP A 440 19.61 1.79 -4.63
C TRP A 440 18.52 2.86 -4.53
N THR A 441 18.86 3.93 -3.82
CA THR A 441 17.95 5.02 -3.46
C THR A 441 18.42 6.34 -4.09
N PHE A 442 17.47 7.13 -4.58
CA PHE A 442 17.74 8.42 -5.24
C PHE A 442 16.69 9.47 -4.86
N ALA A 443 17.13 10.66 -4.45
CA ALA A 443 16.28 11.80 -4.12
C ALA A 443 16.44 12.89 -5.19
N ASP A 444 15.31 13.37 -5.73
CA ASP A 444 15.20 14.30 -6.87
C ASP A 444 16.17 14.00 -8.05
N PRO A 445 16.32 12.73 -8.51
CA PRO A 445 17.24 12.41 -9.60
C PRO A 445 16.77 13.00 -10.94
N GLN A 446 17.72 13.29 -11.82
CA GLN A 446 17.42 13.47 -13.24
C GLN A 446 17.18 12.09 -13.88
N LEU A 447 15.96 11.85 -14.37
CA LEU A 447 15.63 10.62 -15.07
C LEU A 447 16.17 10.69 -16.52
N PRO A 448 16.79 9.62 -17.03
CA PRO A 448 17.13 9.55 -18.45
C PRO A 448 15.83 9.41 -19.30
N PRO A 449 15.81 9.81 -20.58
CA PRO A 449 14.57 9.90 -21.36
C PRO A 449 13.74 8.59 -21.41
N GLN A 450 14.41 7.43 -21.49
CA GLN A 450 13.77 6.11 -21.48
C GLN A 450 13.08 5.74 -20.15
N ALA A 451 13.32 6.50 -19.07
CA ALA A 451 12.69 6.34 -17.77
C ALA A 451 11.50 7.30 -17.54
N ALA A 452 11.12 8.13 -18.52
CA ALA A 452 10.05 9.13 -18.36
C ALA A 452 8.66 8.51 -18.05
N TRP A 453 8.44 7.23 -18.38
CA TRP A 453 7.24 6.47 -18.01
C TRP A 453 7.00 6.41 -16.49
N VAL A 454 8.05 6.59 -15.67
CA VAL A 454 7.96 6.51 -14.21
C VAL A 454 7.12 7.66 -13.61
N SER A 455 7.09 8.83 -14.26
CA SER A 455 6.26 9.98 -13.85
C SER A 455 4.80 9.91 -14.34
N ASP A 456 4.46 8.95 -15.20
CA ASP A 456 3.10 8.69 -15.67
C ASP A 456 2.51 7.51 -14.88
N ARG A 457 1.41 7.77 -14.16
CA ARG A 457 0.76 6.77 -13.30
C ARG A 457 0.29 5.56 -14.10
N ASP A 458 -0.35 5.80 -15.24
CA ASP A 458 -1.01 4.76 -16.03
C ASP A 458 0.02 3.95 -16.81
N ALA A 459 1.09 4.59 -17.30
CA ALA A 459 2.23 3.89 -17.89
C ALA A 459 2.97 3.03 -16.86
N PHE A 460 3.20 3.53 -15.64
CA PHE A 460 3.80 2.75 -14.55
C PHE A 460 2.96 1.53 -14.17
N ILE A 461 1.64 1.69 -14.03
CA ILE A 461 0.71 0.59 -13.76
C ILE A 461 0.74 -0.45 -14.88
N ARG A 462 0.70 -0.02 -16.15
CA ARG A 462 0.78 -0.91 -17.32
C ARG A 462 2.10 -1.68 -17.38
N HIS A 463 3.22 -1.03 -17.04
CA HIS A 463 4.52 -1.69 -16.96
C HIS A 463 4.52 -2.78 -15.87
N ALA A 464 4.08 -2.44 -14.65
CA ALA A 464 4.03 -3.36 -13.53
C ALA A 464 3.14 -4.58 -13.82
N LEU A 465 1.90 -4.39 -14.27
CA LEU A 465 0.98 -5.50 -14.56
C LEU A 465 1.39 -6.29 -15.80
N GLY A 466 1.87 -5.63 -16.85
CA GLY A 466 2.32 -6.28 -18.09
C GLY A 466 3.50 -7.23 -17.87
N LEU A 467 4.41 -6.92 -16.95
CA LEU A 467 5.53 -7.80 -16.57
C LEU A 467 5.09 -9.15 -15.98
N ILE A 468 3.84 -9.26 -15.52
CA ILE A 468 3.25 -10.50 -15.01
C ILE A 468 2.03 -10.96 -15.82
N GLY A 469 1.78 -10.37 -17.00
CA GLY A 469 0.71 -10.80 -17.90
C GLY A 469 -0.71 -10.41 -17.46
N TYR A 470 -0.89 -9.20 -16.95
CA TYR A 470 -2.19 -8.58 -16.62
C TYR A 470 -2.47 -7.31 -17.43
#